data_AF-A0A7C5TJ11-F1
#
_entry.id   AF-A0A7C5TJ11-F1
#
_cell.length_a   1.000
_cell.length_b   1.000
_cell.length_c   1.000
_cell.angle_alpha   90.00
_cell.angle_beta   90.00
_cell.angle_gamma   90.00
#
_symmetry.space_group_name_H-M   'P 1'
#
loop_
_entity.id
_entity.type
_entity.pdbx_description
1 polymer ?
#
loop_
_entity_poly.entity_id
_entity_poly.type
_entity_poly.pdbx_seq_one_letter_code
_entity_poly.pdbx_strand_id
1 'polypeptide(L)'
;MRALLIIIDGLSYELLEKYRDELPNIRTLINEGAYGRLESVFPALTPVAIASLITGVTPKTHGITAPKIFVRGRKLSDPISAFSSEGLLVDPIWYHLGKRGKKVIVASSPQALPDRWNLPNVKLIDPFRMKVRKCSEAFFLREGEWRVHGKTWLVSKEGSRYEIAYPGETDYSIIRINVGEREGPIVFRAKCRDRELMGLAFLAAKEEGVYVSPAAYQTYEWSNDREMMDELWERVFKVSGVMLDSDHRSLQRGQITLDDFMWTASLAFRFFTSYSKYLLTTRDWDFAVTYFPVVDNV
;
A
#
# COMPACT_ATOMS: atom_id res chain seq x y z
N MET A 1 8.82 27.83 -4.10
CA MET A 1 7.39 27.42 -4.07
C MET A 1 7.34 25.91 -4.00
N ARG A 2 6.51 25.36 -3.11
CA ARG A 2 6.28 23.92 -2.97
C ARG A 2 4.87 23.58 -3.44
N ALA A 3 4.69 22.41 -4.06
CA ALA A 3 3.38 21.91 -4.47
C ALA A 3 3.19 20.45 -4.03
N LEU A 4 2.06 20.17 -3.37
CA LEU A 4 1.69 18.84 -2.90
C LEU A 4 0.39 18.42 -3.59
N LEU A 5 0.44 17.31 -4.33
CA LEU A 5 -0.73 16.66 -4.92
C LEU A 5 -1.17 15.49 -4.04
N ILE A 6 -2.39 15.55 -3.51
CA ILE A 6 -3.00 14.48 -2.73
C ILE A 6 -4.10 13.84 -3.57
N ILE A 7 -3.95 12.55 -3.86
CA ILE A 7 -4.93 11.76 -4.60
C ILE A 7 -5.65 10.85 -3.61
N ILE A 8 -6.96 10.99 -3.51
CA ILE A 8 -7.81 10.17 -2.63
C ILE A 8 -8.67 9.27 -3.52
N ASP A 9 -8.41 7.97 -3.54
CA ASP A 9 -9.13 7.06 -4.41
C ASP A 9 -10.58 6.84 -3.94
N GLY A 10 -11.49 6.82 -4.90
CA GLY A 10 -12.91 6.56 -4.69
C GLY A 10 -13.68 7.66 -3.94
N LEU A 11 -13.07 8.82 -3.70
CA LEU A 11 -13.76 9.98 -3.12
C LEU A 11 -14.60 10.68 -4.19
N SER A 12 -15.81 10.17 -4.44
CA SER A 12 -16.73 10.79 -5.39
C SER A 12 -17.16 12.19 -4.94
N TYR A 13 -17.51 13.04 -5.90
CA TYR A 13 -18.00 14.39 -5.63
C TYR A 13 -19.25 14.36 -4.74
N GLU A 14 -20.15 13.42 -4.99
CA GLU A 14 -21.41 13.27 -4.25
C GLU A 14 -21.17 12.84 -2.80
N LEU A 15 -20.20 11.96 -2.54
CA LEU A 15 -19.80 11.58 -1.18
C LEU A 15 -19.13 12.76 -0.47
N LEU A 16 -18.24 13.47 -1.16
CA LEU A 16 -17.56 14.63 -0.58
C LEU A 16 -18.57 15.72 -0.20
N GLU A 17 -19.52 16.05 -1.07
CA GLU A 17 -20.57 17.02 -0.76
C GLU A 17 -21.43 16.60 0.44
N LYS A 18 -21.72 15.31 0.57
CA LYS A 18 -22.50 14.78 1.70
C LYS A 18 -21.75 14.91 3.04
N TYR A 19 -20.44 14.70 3.06
CA TYR A 19 -19.65 14.58 4.30
C TYR A 19 -18.70 15.77 4.56
N ARG A 20 -18.60 16.76 3.67
CA ARG A 20 -17.61 17.85 3.80
C ARG A 20 -17.68 18.60 5.12
N ASP A 21 -18.87 18.75 5.71
CA ASP A 21 -19.06 19.46 6.98
C ASP A 21 -18.55 18.67 8.19
N GLU A 22 -18.43 17.35 8.07
CA GLU A 22 -17.85 16.43 9.05
C GLU A 22 -16.33 16.28 8.89
N LEU A 23 -15.76 16.82 7.81
CA LEU A 23 -14.34 16.72 7.45
C LEU A 23 -13.66 18.09 7.61
N PRO A 24 -13.22 18.49 8.81
CA PRO A 24 -12.79 19.87 9.10
C PRO A 24 -11.66 20.35 8.19
N ASN A 25 -10.66 19.51 7.92
CA ASN A 25 -9.55 19.87 7.03
C ASN A 25 -10.00 20.08 5.58
N ILE A 26 -10.91 19.22 5.09
CA ILE A 26 -11.49 19.36 3.76
C ILE A 26 -12.32 20.65 3.68
N ARG A 27 -13.14 20.91 4.69
CA ARG A 27 -13.95 22.13 4.78
C ARG A 27 -13.08 23.39 4.72
N THR A 28 -11.96 23.41 5.43
CA THR A 28 -10.99 24.52 5.35
C THR A 28 -10.45 24.67 3.93
N LEU A 29 -10.01 23.59 3.29
CA LEU A 29 -9.49 23.63 1.91
C LEU A 29 -10.54 24.13 0.90
N ILE A 30 -11.80 23.76 1.08
CA ILE A 30 -12.92 24.23 0.24
C ILE A 30 -13.16 25.73 0.44
N ASN A 31 -13.20 26.19 1.69
CA ASN A 31 -13.53 27.58 2.01
C ASN A 31 -12.42 28.58 1.68
N GLU A 32 -11.16 28.17 1.82
CA GLU A 32 -9.99 29.04 1.61
C GLU A 32 -9.36 28.86 0.23
N GLY A 33 -9.80 27.85 -0.53
CA GLY A 33 -9.24 27.47 -1.82
C GLY A 33 -10.23 27.53 -2.99
N ALA A 34 -9.96 26.73 -4.01
CA ALA A 34 -10.85 26.53 -5.13
C ALA A 34 -11.45 25.12 -5.09
N TYR A 35 -12.77 25.03 -5.23
CA TYR A 35 -13.52 23.78 -5.18
C TYR A 35 -14.55 23.72 -6.30
N GLY A 36 -14.67 22.56 -6.93
CA GLY A 36 -15.62 22.34 -8.01
C GLY A 36 -15.63 20.89 -8.48
N ARG A 37 -16.70 20.54 -9.21
CA ARG A 37 -16.83 19.21 -9.83
C ARG A 37 -15.85 19.09 -10.99
N LEU A 38 -15.10 17.98 -11.03
CA LEU A 38 -14.22 17.64 -12.14
C LEU A 38 -14.79 16.44 -12.90
N GLU A 39 -14.66 16.46 -14.22
CA GLU A 39 -14.94 15.31 -15.07
C GLU A 39 -13.71 14.41 -15.15
N SER A 40 -13.89 13.11 -14.91
CA SER A 40 -12.82 12.12 -15.10
C SER A 40 -12.71 11.72 -16.58
N VAL A 41 -11.65 11.00 -16.92
CA VAL A 41 -11.50 10.40 -18.24
C VAL A 41 -12.36 9.15 -18.38
N PHE A 42 -12.60 8.73 -19.63
CA PHE A 42 -13.21 7.44 -19.93
C PHE A 42 -12.16 6.40 -20.40
N PRO A 43 -12.12 5.19 -19.82
CA PRO A 43 -12.92 4.72 -18.69
C PRO A 43 -12.44 5.28 -17.33
N ALA A 44 -13.38 5.57 -16.43
CA ALA A 44 -13.12 6.15 -15.11
C ALA A 44 -12.62 5.10 -14.09
N LEU A 45 -11.47 4.50 -14.39
CA LEU A 45 -10.80 3.50 -13.55
C LEU A 45 -9.54 4.11 -12.93
N THR A 46 -9.22 3.78 -11.67
CA THR A 46 -8.09 4.35 -10.91
C THR A 46 -6.79 4.49 -11.70
N PRO A 47 -6.20 3.42 -12.30
CA PRO A 47 -4.92 3.57 -12.98
C PRO A 47 -5.02 4.38 -14.27
N VAL A 48 -6.20 4.48 -14.88
CA VAL A 48 -6.46 5.25 -16.11
C VAL A 48 -6.57 6.74 -15.78
N ALA A 49 -7.40 7.07 -14.78
CA ALA A 49 -7.62 8.44 -14.33
C ALA A 49 -6.33 9.05 -13.74
N ILE A 50 -5.58 8.28 -12.94
CA ILE A 50 -4.30 8.76 -12.40
C ILE A 50 -3.28 8.96 -13.51
N ALA A 51 -3.19 8.06 -14.49
CA ALA A 51 -2.29 8.24 -15.64
C ALA A 51 -2.62 9.54 -16.41
N SER A 52 -3.90 9.86 -16.63
CA SER A 52 -4.30 11.14 -17.22
C SER A 52 -3.93 12.33 -16.33
N LEU A 53 -4.15 12.23 -15.01
CA LEU A 53 -3.82 13.29 -14.05
C LEU A 53 -2.32 13.63 -14.03
N ILE A 54 -1.46 12.63 -14.04
CA ILE A 54 0.00 12.83 -13.92
C ILE A 54 0.67 13.18 -15.26
N THR A 55 0.02 12.89 -16.40
CA THR A 55 0.58 13.15 -17.75
C THR A 55 -0.07 14.34 -18.45
N GLY A 56 -1.27 14.73 -18.04
CA GLY A 56 -2.04 15.80 -18.68
C GLY A 56 -2.62 15.44 -20.05
N VAL A 57 -2.66 14.15 -20.42
CA VAL A 57 -3.20 13.68 -21.71
C VAL A 57 -4.26 12.60 -21.51
N THR A 58 -4.98 12.24 -22.57
CA THR A 58 -6.06 11.23 -22.51
C THR A 58 -5.55 9.78 -22.56
N PRO A 59 -6.38 8.77 -22.20
CA PRO A 59 -6.03 7.35 -22.29
C PRO A 59 -5.49 6.88 -23.63
N LYS A 60 -5.99 7.47 -24.73
CA LYS A 60 -5.49 7.20 -26.09
C LYS A 60 -4.01 7.56 -26.25
N THR A 61 -3.54 8.59 -25.56
CA THR A 61 -2.17 9.11 -25.71
C THR A 61 -1.22 8.48 -24.69
N HIS A 62 -1.59 8.40 -23.41
CA HIS A 62 -0.71 7.79 -22.40
C HIS A 62 -0.73 6.26 -22.40
N GLY A 63 -1.66 5.62 -23.12
CA GLY A 63 -1.69 4.17 -23.37
C GLY A 63 -2.33 3.32 -22.27
N ILE A 64 -2.62 3.90 -21.11
CA ILE A 64 -3.28 3.22 -19.99
C ILE A 64 -4.80 3.27 -20.21
N THR A 65 -5.40 2.14 -20.58
CA THR A 65 -6.80 2.08 -21.04
C THR A 65 -7.70 1.15 -20.21
N ALA A 66 -7.12 0.21 -19.47
CA ALA A 66 -7.82 -0.72 -18.60
C ALA A 66 -6.81 -1.31 -17.59
N PRO A 67 -7.22 -1.90 -16.45
CA PRO A 67 -6.30 -2.44 -15.44
C PRO A 67 -5.32 -3.48 -15.98
N LYS A 68 -5.75 -4.24 -17.00
CA LYS A 68 -4.94 -5.17 -17.79
C LYS A 68 -4.97 -4.74 -19.25
N ILE A 69 -3.81 -4.44 -19.82
CA ILE A 69 -3.68 -3.93 -21.19
C ILE A 69 -3.15 -5.06 -22.06
N PHE A 70 -3.95 -5.48 -23.03
CA PHE A 70 -3.60 -6.54 -23.98
C PHE A 70 -3.02 -5.91 -25.25
N VAL A 71 -1.76 -6.23 -25.55
CA VAL A 71 -1.05 -5.71 -26.72
C VAL A 71 -0.76 -6.83 -27.70
N ARG A 72 -0.84 -6.53 -29.00
CA ARG A 72 -0.52 -7.49 -30.07
C ARG A 72 0.93 -7.99 -29.90
N GLY A 73 1.13 -9.30 -30.05
CA GLY A 73 2.44 -9.94 -29.89
C GLY A 73 2.74 -10.45 -28.47
N ARG A 74 1.92 -10.11 -27.48
CA ARG A 74 1.96 -10.75 -26.15
C ARG A 74 0.90 -11.83 -26.01
N LYS A 75 1.15 -12.79 -25.11
CA LYS A 75 0.17 -13.82 -24.74
C LYS A 75 -0.96 -13.17 -23.94
N LEU A 76 -2.20 -13.67 -24.11
CA LEU A 76 -3.33 -13.23 -23.28
C LEU A 76 -3.12 -13.53 -21.78
N SER A 77 -2.28 -14.51 -21.44
CA SER A 77 -1.91 -14.80 -20.06
C SER A 77 -0.93 -13.79 -19.44
N ASP A 78 -0.38 -12.87 -20.24
CA ASP A 78 0.67 -11.92 -19.84
C ASP A 78 0.35 -10.48 -20.31
N PRO A 79 -0.76 -9.88 -19.84
CA PRO A 79 -1.09 -8.50 -20.14
C PRO A 79 -0.15 -7.54 -19.41
N ILE A 80 0.01 -6.33 -19.95
CA ILE A 80 0.71 -5.25 -19.25
C ILE A 80 -0.19 -4.74 -18.12
N SER A 81 0.37 -4.64 -16.90
CA SER A 81 -0.34 -4.05 -15.77
C SER A 81 -0.43 -2.54 -15.93
N ALA A 82 -1.64 -1.99 -15.84
CA ALA A 82 -1.84 -0.55 -15.87
C ALA A 82 -1.21 0.19 -14.71
N PHE A 83 -0.93 -0.48 -13.60
CA PHE A 83 -0.28 0.10 -12.42
C PHE A 83 1.25 0.20 -12.57
N SER A 84 1.81 -0.41 -13.61
CA SER A 84 3.24 -0.37 -13.92
C SER A 84 3.56 0.79 -14.85
N SER A 85 4.73 1.41 -14.66
CA SER A 85 5.25 2.43 -15.58
C SER A 85 5.49 1.87 -16.99
N GLU A 86 5.61 0.55 -17.15
CA GLU A 86 5.84 -0.11 -18.45
C GLU A 86 4.74 0.16 -19.47
N GLY A 87 3.49 0.31 -19.02
CA GLY A 87 2.36 0.61 -19.90
C GLY A 87 2.25 2.08 -20.31
N LEU A 88 3.00 2.98 -19.66
CA LEU A 88 2.88 4.41 -19.84
C LEU A 88 3.67 4.85 -21.08
N LEU A 89 3.00 5.39 -22.09
CA LEU A 89 3.63 5.77 -23.37
C LEU A 89 4.21 7.19 -23.38
N VAL A 90 3.91 7.99 -22.36
CA VAL A 90 4.36 9.38 -22.25
C VAL A 90 4.95 9.63 -20.85
N ASP A 91 5.74 10.69 -20.73
CA ASP A 91 6.37 11.01 -19.47
C ASP A 91 5.39 11.71 -18.50
N PRO A 92 5.43 11.36 -17.20
CA PRO A 92 4.63 11.99 -16.17
C PRO A 92 5.29 13.29 -15.65
N ILE A 93 4.52 14.08 -14.91
CA ILE A 93 4.92 15.38 -14.38
C ILE A 93 6.22 15.31 -13.56
N TRP A 94 6.44 14.25 -12.78
CA TRP A 94 7.65 14.11 -11.97
C TRP A 94 8.93 14.00 -12.80
N TYR A 95 8.87 13.40 -13.99
CA TYR A 95 10.00 13.39 -14.92
C TYR A 95 10.31 14.81 -15.41
N HIS A 96 9.29 15.52 -15.88
CA HIS A 96 9.45 16.87 -16.42
C HIS A 96 9.95 17.88 -15.38
N LEU A 97 9.50 17.76 -14.13
CA LEU A 97 10.00 18.55 -13.00
C LEU A 97 11.43 18.15 -12.64
N GLY A 98 11.72 16.85 -12.56
CA GLY A 98 13.05 16.33 -12.30
C GLY A 98 14.10 16.85 -13.29
N LYS A 99 13.80 16.82 -14.60
CA LYS A 99 14.70 17.38 -15.63
C LYS A 99 14.99 18.88 -15.48
N ARG A 100 14.10 19.61 -14.81
CA ARG A 100 14.25 21.05 -14.51
C ARG A 100 14.93 21.29 -13.17
N GLY A 101 15.59 20.27 -12.61
CA GLY A 101 16.33 20.34 -11.35
C GLY A 101 15.45 20.38 -10.10
N LYS A 102 14.14 20.13 -10.22
CA LYS A 102 13.22 20.12 -9.06
C LYS A 102 13.36 18.83 -8.27
N LYS A 103 13.35 18.93 -6.94
CA LYS A 103 13.33 17.77 -6.04
C LYS A 103 11.91 17.22 -5.98
N VAL A 104 11.73 15.98 -6.40
CA VAL A 104 10.42 15.35 -6.52
C VAL A 104 10.32 14.11 -5.63
N ILE A 105 9.23 14.01 -4.86
CA ILE A 105 8.87 12.83 -4.08
C ILE A 105 7.53 12.29 -4.55
N VAL A 106 7.51 11.11 -5.17
CA VAL A 106 6.30 10.34 -5.42
C VAL A 106 6.17 9.34 -4.27
N ALA A 107 5.43 9.70 -3.23
CA ALA A 107 5.25 8.86 -2.04
C ALA A 107 4.36 7.63 -2.33
N SER A 108 3.39 7.78 -3.23
CA SER A 108 2.64 6.69 -3.83
C SER A 108 1.98 7.20 -5.09
N SER A 109 2.08 6.43 -6.17
CA SER A 109 1.27 6.60 -7.36
C SER A 109 1.36 5.32 -8.19
N PRO A 110 0.25 4.86 -8.79
CA PRO A 110 0.33 4.01 -9.97
C PRO A 110 1.32 4.57 -10.99
N GLN A 111 1.96 3.68 -11.75
CA GLN A 111 2.93 4.00 -12.80
C GLN A 111 4.22 4.69 -12.33
N ALA A 112 4.47 4.80 -11.02
CA ALA A 112 5.73 5.33 -10.50
C ALA A 112 6.90 4.36 -10.77
N LEU A 113 6.68 3.04 -10.63
CA LEU A 113 7.70 2.02 -10.79
C LEU A 113 7.35 1.00 -11.88
N PRO A 114 8.34 0.31 -12.51
CA PRO A 114 9.79 0.50 -12.33
C PRO A 114 10.25 1.89 -12.78
N ASP A 115 11.36 2.38 -12.23
CA ASP A 115 11.89 3.70 -12.62
C ASP A 115 12.48 3.62 -14.04
N ARG A 116 11.80 4.28 -14.98
CA ARG A 116 12.23 4.38 -16.38
C ARG A 116 13.02 5.65 -16.66
N TRP A 117 13.07 6.57 -15.70
CA TRP A 117 13.58 7.93 -15.87
C TRP A 117 14.94 8.13 -15.22
N ASN A 118 15.23 7.40 -14.14
CA ASN A 118 16.53 7.32 -13.46
C ASN A 118 17.12 8.72 -13.15
N LEU A 119 16.28 9.61 -12.64
CA LEU A 119 16.69 10.97 -12.25
C LEU A 119 17.05 11.00 -10.76
N PRO A 120 18.26 11.43 -10.36
CA PRO A 120 18.71 11.34 -8.97
C PRO A 120 17.90 12.21 -7.99
N ASN A 121 17.27 13.27 -8.50
CA ASN A 121 16.40 14.19 -7.76
C ASN A 121 14.91 13.78 -7.76
N VAL A 122 14.57 12.60 -8.30
CA VAL A 122 13.21 12.06 -8.31
C VAL A 122 13.20 10.76 -7.51
N LYS A 123 12.47 10.76 -6.40
CA LYS A 123 12.30 9.60 -5.52
C LYS A 123 10.91 9.02 -5.74
N LEU A 124 10.86 7.75 -6.13
CA LEU A 124 9.66 7.06 -6.56
C LEU A 124 9.37 5.92 -5.60
N ILE A 125 8.16 5.89 -5.04
CA ILE A 125 7.70 4.84 -4.13
C ILE A 125 6.38 4.26 -4.66
N ASP A 126 6.31 2.94 -4.68
CA ASP A 126 5.10 2.15 -4.98
C ASP A 126 4.96 1.05 -3.92
N PRO A 127 4.24 1.32 -2.82
CA PRO A 127 4.20 0.42 -1.67
C PRO A 127 3.53 -0.92 -2.01
N PHE A 128 2.70 -0.98 -3.06
CA PHE A 128 2.05 -2.22 -3.49
C PHE A 128 3.04 -3.28 -4.00
N ARG A 129 4.28 -2.88 -4.33
CA ARG A 129 5.36 -3.81 -4.66
C ARG A 129 5.94 -4.56 -3.46
N MET A 130 5.50 -4.25 -2.25
CA MET A 130 5.73 -5.09 -1.06
C MET A 130 4.81 -6.32 -1.02
N LYS A 131 3.77 -6.39 -1.87
CA LYS A 131 2.83 -7.52 -1.95
C LYS A 131 3.40 -8.66 -2.77
N VAL A 132 3.56 -9.83 -2.15
CA VAL A 132 4.12 -11.04 -2.79
C VAL A 132 3.04 -12.09 -3.00
N ARG A 133 2.14 -11.86 -3.98
CA ARG A 133 1.05 -12.79 -4.38
C ARG A 133 0.43 -13.56 -3.19
N LYS A 134 0.51 -14.90 -3.20
CA LYS A 134 -0.06 -15.79 -2.18
C LYS A 134 0.63 -15.70 -0.81
N CYS A 135 1.85 -15.17 -0.74
CA CYS A 135 2.50 -14.92 0.55
C CYS A 135 1.87 -13.76 1.30
N SER A 136 1.29 -12.80 0.58
CA SER A 136 0.63 -11.65 1.19
C SER A 136 -0.86 -11.90 1.45
N GLU A 137 -1.30 -13.15 1.52
CA GLU A 137 -2.66 -13.47 1.93
C GLU A 137 -2.70 -13.69 3.44
N ALA A 138 -3.79 -13.27 4.08
CA ALA A 138 -4.01 -13.57 5.49
C ALA A 138 -4.11 -15.08 5.74
N PHE A 139 -3.76 -15.49 6.95
CA PHE A 139 -3.90 -16.86 7.40
C PHE A 139 -4.32 -16.92 8.86
N PHE A 140 -4.76 -18.09 9.30
CA PHE A 140 -5.36 -18.29 10.61
C PHE A 140 -4.67 -19.43 11.33
N LEU A 141 -4.09 -19.15 12.48
CA LEU A 141 -3.32 -20.11 13.27
C LEU A 141 -4.19 -20.67 14.38
N ARG A 142 -4.43 -21.97 14.35
CA ARG A 142 -4.99 -22.72 15.50
C ARG A 142 -3.86 -23.30 16.33
N GLU A 143 -4.18 -23.73 17.54
CA GLU A 143 -3.23 -24.48 18.38
C GLU A 143 -2.60 -25.65 17.61
N GLY A 144 -1.28 -25.80 17.72
CA GLY A 144 -0.47 -26.79 17.02
C GLY A 144 0.69 -26.20 16.23
N GLU A 145 1.29 -27.04 15.39
CA GLU A 145 2.40 -26.68 14.51
C GLU A 145 1.89 -26.29 13.11
N TRP A 146 2.37 -25.16 12.60
CA TRP A 146 2.03 -24.63 11.29
C TRP A 146 3.27 -24.43 10.42
N ARG A 147 3.19 -24.83 9.16
CA ARG A 147 4.21 -24.55 8.14
C ARG A 147 3.77 -23.39 7.26
N VAL A 148 4.15 -22.17 7.63
CA VAL A 148 3.79 -20.95 6.88
C VAL A 148 4.99 -20.48 6.07
N HIS A 149 4.83 -20.40 4.75
CA HIS A 149 5.87 -19.93 3.81
C HIS A 149 7.24 -20.55 4.09
N GLY A 150 7.28 -21.87 4.25
CA GLY A 150 8.51 -22.63 4.45
C GLY A 150 9.15 -22.51 5.84
N LYS A 151 8.54 -21.79 6.78
CA LYS A 151 8.99 -21.65 8.17
C LYS A 151 7.95 -22.22 9.13
N THR A 152 8.40 -22.65 10.30
CA THR A 152 7.51 -23.24 11.32
C THR A 152 7.01 -22.17 12.26
N TRP A 153 5.75 -22.25 12.63
CA TRP A 153 5.09 -21.46 13.67
C TRP A 153 4.48 -22.44 14.66
N LEU A 154 4.67 -22.21 15.96
CA LEU A 154 4.11 -23.03 17.02
C LEU A 154 3.12 -22.19 17.81
N VAL A 155 1.92 -22.71 17.99
CA VAL A 155 0.86 -22.03 18.75
C VAL A 155 0.37 -22.93 19.86
N SER A 156 0.36 -22.42 21.08
CA SER A 156 -0.29 -23.05 22.23
C SER A 156 -1.35 -22.11 22.81
N LYS A 157 -2.39 -22.67 23.43
CA LYS A 157 -3.43 -21.89 24.12
C LYS A 157 -3.57 -22.37 25.56
N GLU A 158 -3.50 -21.45 26.52
CA GLU A 158 -3.81 -21.70 27.93
C GLU A 158 -4.94 -20.75 28.37
N GLY A 159 -6.13 -21.30 28.63
CA GLY A 159 -7.31 -20.49 28.90
C GLY A 159 -7.64 -19.57 27.72
N SER A 160 -7.62 -18.24 27.94
CA SER A 160 -7.82 -17.22 26.91
C SER A 160 -6.53 -16.72 26.27
N ARG A 161 -5.36 -17.25 26.65
CA ARG A 161 -4.05 -16.73 26.22
C ARG A 161 -3.44 -17.62 25.16
N TYR A 162 -3.06 -17.05 24.02
CA TYR A 162 -2.21 -17.69 23.03
C TYR A 162 -0.75 -17.34 23.28
N GLU A 163 0.13 -18.34 23.11
CA GLU A 163 1.56 -18.15 22.94
C GLU A 163 1.95 -18.62 21.53
N ILE A 164 2.60 -17.75 20.77
CA ILE A 164 2.96 -18.00 19.37
C ILE A 164 4.47 -17.85 19.24
N ALA A 165 5.16 -18.95 18.96
CA ALA A 165 6.55 -18.93 18.53
C ALA A 165 6.63 -18.87 17.00
N TYR A 166 7.29 -17.85 16.47
CA TYR A 166 7.35 -17.57 15.04
C TYR A 166 8.77 -17.21 14.60
N PRO A 167 9.11 -17.35 13.30
CA PRO A 167 10.46 -17.05 12.80
C PRO A 167 10.68 -15.54 12.80
N GLY A 168 11.12 -14.97 13.92
CA GLY A 168 11.45 -13.55 14.04
C GLY A 168 12.63 -13.13 13.15
N GLU A 169 13.05 -11.88 13.31
CA GLU A 169 14.08 -11.25 12.47
C GLU A 169 15.42 -11.99 12.50
N THR A 170 15.95 -12.26 13.70
CA THR A 170 17.22 -12.98 13.87
C THR A 170 16.98 -14.44 14.29
N ASP A 171 16.20 -14.62 15.34
CA ASP A 171 15.87 -15.91 15.95
C ASP A 171 14.35 -16.13 15.98
N TYR A 172 13.92 -17.25 16.56
CA TYR A 172 12.50 -17.38 16.89
C TYR A 172 12.10 -16.34 17.94
N SER A 173 10.95 -15.73 17.74
CA SER A 173 10.34 -14.77 18.66
C SER A 173 9.07 -15.38 19.22
N ILE A 174 8.73 -15.01 20.45
CA ILE A 174 7.51 -15.45 21.12
C ILE A 174 6.65 -14.22 21.37
N ILE A 175 5.41 -14.25 20.90
CA ILE A 175 4.40 -13.26 21.25
C ILE A 175 3.27 -13.92 22.02
N ARG A 176 2.71 -13.19 22.98
CA ARG A 176 1.61 -13.64 23.83
C ARG A 176 0.47 -12.66 23.70
N ILE A 177 -0.72 -13.18 23.39
CA ILE A 177 -1.90 -12.38 23.08
C ILE A 177 -3.15 -13.06 23.65
N ASN A 178 -4.02 -12.32 24.30
CA ASN A 178 -5.28 -12.84 24.82
C ASN A 178 -6.39 -12.74 23.77
N VAL A 179 -7.37 -13.64 23.83
CA VAL A 179 -8.58 -13.54 23.01
C VAL A 179 -9.21 -12.14 23.15
N GLY A 180 -9.53 -11.53 22.01
CA GLY A 180 -10.06 -10.16 21.91
C GLY A 180 -8.98 -9.09 21.73
N GLU A 181 -7.70 -9.42 21.95
CA GLU A 181 -6.59 -8.50 21.73
C GLU A 181 -6.12 -8.51 20.26
N ARG A 182 -5.49 -7.40 19.89
CA ARG A 182 -4.84 -7.19 18.60
C ARG A 182 -3.42 -6.74 18.88
N GLU A 183 -2.47 -7.30 18.14
CA GLU A 183 -1.05 -7.05 18.34
C GLU A 183 -0.32 -6.77 17.03
N GLY A 184 0.85 -6.14 17.16
CA GLY A 184 1.77 -5.92 16.06
C GLY A 184 2.12 -4.45 15.82
N PRO A 185 2.92 -4.18 14.77
CA PRO A 185 3.37 -5.16 13.78
C PRO A 185 4.36 -6.18 14.35
N ILE A 186 4.25 -7.43 13.91
CA ILE A 186 5.32 -8.42 14.09
C ILE A 186 6.24 -8.40 12.87
N VAL A 187 7.54 -8.59 13.10
CA VAL A 187 8.55 -8.76 12.07
C VAL A 187 8.91 -10.24 11.98
N PHE A 188 8.77 -10.85 10.82
CA PHE A 188 9.04 -12.28 10.65
C PHE A 188 9.75 -12.61 9.33
N ARG A 189 10.52 -13.68 9.30
CA ARG A 189 11.12 -14.24 8.10
C ARG A 189 10.13 -15.17 7.40
N ALA A 190 10.08 -15.09 6.08
CA ALA A 190 9.29 -15.99 5.24
C ALA A 190 10.09 -16.43 4.01
N LYS A 191 9.89 -17.68 3.58
CA LYS A 191 10.38 -18.17 2.29
C LYS A 191 9.25 -18.10 1.27
N CYS A 192 9.30 -17.05 0.45
CA CYS A 192 8.33 -16.78 -0.60
C CYS A 192 8.93 -17.11 -1.95
N ARG A 193 8.47 -18.22 -2.54
CA ARG A 193 9.13 -18.86 -3.70
C ARG A 193 10.57 -19.21 -3.35
N ASP A 194 11.54 -18.71 -4.11
CA ASP A 194 12.97 -18.96 -3.92
C ASP A 194 13.68 -17.85 -3.14
N ARG A 195 12.93 -16.85 -2.64
CA ARG A 195 13.47 -15.72 -1.87
C ARG A 195 13.11 -15.86 -0.40
N GLU A 196 14.09 -15.63 0.47
CA GLU A 196 13.85 -15.36 1.88
C GLU A 196 13.66 -13.85 2.06
N LEU A 197 12.55 -13.46 2.69
CA LEU A 197 12.12 -12.07 2.83
C LEU A 197 11.75 -11.79 4.28
N MET A 198 11.96 -10.53 4.68
CA MET A 198 11.41 -9.98 5.91
C MET A 198 9.97 -9.51 5.65
N GLY A 199 9.04 -10.01 6.45
CA GLY A 199 7.62 -9.70 6.41
C GLY A 199 7.17 -8.92 7.64
N LEU A 200 6.12 -8.11 7.45
CA LEU A 200 5.39 -7.40 8.48
C LEU A 200 3.93 -7.85 8.43
N ALA A 201 3.35 -8.17 9.58
CA ALA A 201 1.93 -8.50 9.71
C ALA A 201 1.40 -8.07 11.09
N PHE A 202 0.09 -8.08 11.24
CA PHE A 202 -0.62 -7.84 12.49
C PHE A 202 -1.36 -9.10 12.92
N LEU A 203 -1.61 -9.22 14.22
CA LEU A 203 -2.29 -10.35 14.83
C LEU A 203 -3.60 -9.90 15.47
N ALA A 204 -4.64 -10.73 15.38
CA ALA A 204 -5.85 -10.59 16.19
C ALA A 204 -6.23 -11.95 16.76
N ALA A 205 -6.27 -12.06 18.09
CA ALA A 205 -6.61 -13.30 18.76
C ALA A 205 -8.13 -13.43 18.91
N LYS A 206 -8.66 -14.57 18.47
CA LYS A 206 -10.06 -14.96 18.53
C LYS A 206 -10.20 -16.24 19.32
N GLU A 207 -11.41 -16.64 19.66
CA GLU A 207 -11.64 -17.86 20.43
C GLU A 207 -11.13 -19.12 19.70
N GLU A 208 -11.31 -19.15 18.39
CA GLU A 208 -11.01 -20.27 17.52
C GLU A 208 -9.56 -20.30 17.01
N GLY A 209 -8.77 -19.25 17.27
CA GLY A 209 -7.36 -19.12 16.85
C GLY A 209 -6.92 -17.67 16.65
N VAL A 210 -5.75 -17.50 16.04
CA VAL A 210 -5.13 -16.19 15.82
C VAL A 210 -5.12 -15.85 14.34
N TYR A 211 -5.81 -14.77 13.98
CA TYR A 211 -5.75 -14.18 12.66
C TYR A 211 -4.42 -13.47 12.46
N VAL A 212 -3.77 -13.74 11.33
CA VAL A 212 -2.58 -13.02 10.86
C VAL A 212 -2.96 -12.27 9.60
N SER A 213 -2.80 -10.94 9.64
CA SER A 213 -3.19 -10.04 8.54
C SER A 213 -2.40 -10.34 7.26
N PRO A 214 -2.87 -9.86 6.09
CA PRO A 214 -2.08 -9.82 4.87
C PRO A 214 -0.70 -9.23 5.14
N ALA A 215 0.35 -9.97 4.79
CA ALA A 215 1.72 -9.55 5.06
C ALA A 215 2.29 -8.70 3.93
N ALA A 216 3.08 -7.69 4.30
CA ALA A 216 3.93 -6.94 3.36
C ALA A 216 5.39 -7.34 3.55
N TYR A 217 6.16 -7.38 2.46
CA TYR A 217 7.53 -7.87 2.47
C TYR A 217 8.53 -6.82 2.01
N GLN A 218 9.73 -6.86 2.57
CA GLN A 218 10.89 -6.09 2.12
C GLN A 218 11.42 -6.67 0.81
N THR A 219 10.76 -6.35 -0.30
CA THR A 219 11.10 -6.86 -1.64
C THR A 219 12.25 -6.10 -2.29
N TYR A 220 12.57 -4.90 -1.80
CA TYR A 220 13.47 -3.93 -2.42
C TYR A 220 13.09 -3.52 -3.86
N GLU A 221 11.81 -3.61 -4.19
CA GLU A 221 11.26 -3.26 -5.50
C GLU A 221 10.26 -2.09 -5.41
N TRP A 222 9.97 -1.61 -4.20
CA TRP A 222 8.94 -0.61 -3.92
C TRP A 222 9.48 0.83 -3.88
N SER A 223 10.77 1.04 -4.09
CA SER A 223 11.36 2.37 -4.32
C SER A 223 12.53 2.31 -5.29
N ASN A 224 12.84 3.43 -5.94
CA ASN A 224 14.07 3.60 -6.74
C ASN A 224 15.30 4.02 -5.90
N ASP A 225 15.16 4.14 -4.58
CA ASP A 225 16.22 4.57 -3.67
C ASP A 225 16.42 3.55 -2.55
N ARG A 226 17.58 2.89 -2.53
CA ARG A 226 17.88 1.79 -1.59
C ARG A 226 18.04 2.27 -0.15
N GLU A 227 18.73 3.37 0.07
CA GLU A 227 18.93 3.92 1.42
C GLU A 227 17.59 4.36 2.02
N MET A 228 16.73 4.97 1.19
CA MET A 228 15.37 5.29 1.59
C MET A 228 14.55 4.04 1.94
N MET A 229 14.75 2.93 1.21
CA MET A 229 14.07 1.68 1.53
C MET A 229 14.45 1.15 2.91
N ASP A 230 15.75 1.11 3.21
CA ASP A 230 16.26 0.65 4.50
C ASP A 230 15.79 1.57 5.63
N GLU A 231 15.87 2.89 5.42
CA GLU A 231 15.47 3.88 6.42
C GLU A 231 13.97 3.82 6.75
N LEU A 232 13.10 3.81 5.74
CA LEU A 232 11.66 3.72 5.95
C LEU A 232 11.28 2.39 6.59
N TRP A 233 11.93 1.29 6.19
CA TRP A 233 11.68 -0.02 6.77
C TRP A 233 11.97 -0.03 8.27
N GLU A 234 13.16 0.43 8.66
CA GLU A 234 13.59 0.42 10.07
C GLU A 234 12.87 1.45 10.92
N ARG A 235 12.71 2.68 10.44
CA ARG A 235 12.23 3.79 11.27
C ARG A 235 10.72 3.98 11.25
N VAL A 236 10.05 3.54 10.19
CA VAL A 236 8.62 3.77 10.00
C VAL A 236 7.87 2.45 9.96
N PHE A 237 8.19 1.56 9.03
CA PHE A 237 7.37 0.38 8.75
C PHE A 237 7.41 -0.65 9.87
N LYS A 238 8.56 -0.88 10.52
CA LYS A 238 8.63 -1.71 11.73
C LYS A 238 7.87 -1.13 12.93
N VAL A 239 7.56 0.17 12.92
CA VAL A 239 6.86 0.87 14.02
C VAL A 239 5.36 1.02 13.75
N SER A 240 4.99 1.46 12.55
CA SER A 240 3.59 1.63 12.14
C SER A 240 2.96 0.34 11.64
N GLY A 241 3.78 -0.61 11.21
CA GLY A 241 3.40 -1.73 10.37
C GLY A 241 3.09 -1.30 8.94
N VAL A 242 2.80 -2.30 8.10
CA VAL A 242 2.41 -2.10 6.70
C VAL A 242 1.14 -2.89 6.46
N MET A 243 0.09 -2.16 6.08
CA MET A 243 -1.16 -2.72 5.58
C MET A 243 -1.47 -1.97 4.29
N LEU A 244 -1.56 -2.68 3.17
CA LEU A 244 -1.68 -2.07 1.84
C LEU A 244 -3.13 -1.81 1.44
N ASP A 245 -4.01 -2.70 1.89
CA ASP A 245 -5.45 -2.68 1.65
C ASP A 245 -6.12 -3.24 2.91
N SER A 246 -7.39 -2.94 3.13
CA SER A 246 -8.25 -3.63 4.08
C SER A 246 -8.45 -5.10 3.65
N ASP A 247 -8.66 -6.02 4.59
CA ASP A 247 -8.78 -7.45 4.28
C ASP A 247 -10.23 -7.87 3.94
N HIS A 248 -10.76 -7.32 2.85
CA HIS A 248 -12.10 -7.69 2.34
C HIS A 248 -12.22 -9.19 2.05
N ARG A 249 -11.12 -9.86 1.68
CA ARG A 249 -11.14 -11.29 1.32
C ARG A 249 -11.43 -12.16 2.54
N SER A 250 -10.78 -11.89 3.67
CA SER A 250 -11.08 -12.62 4.89
C SER A 250 -12.45 -12.27 5.44
N LEU A 251 -12.94 -11.04 5.24
CA LEU A 251 -14.32 -10.66 5.59
C LEU A 251 -15.33 -11.46 4.77
N GLN A 252 -15.19 -11.49 3.44
CA GLN A 252 -16.07 -12.24 2.52
C GLN A 252 -16.06 -13.75 2.80
N ARG A 253 -14.94 -14.29 3.30
CA ARG A 253 -14.82 -15.70 3.72
C ARG A 253 -15.37 -15.98 5.12
N GLY A 254 -15.85 -14.97 5.85
CA GLY A 254 -16.33 -15.10 7.23
C GLY A 254 -15.23 -15.40 8.24
N GLN A 255 -13.96 -15.10 7.91
CA GLN A 255 -12.81 -15.37 8.79
C GLN A 255 -12.57 -14.22 9.78
N ILE A 256 -13.04 -13.03 9.46
CA ILE A 256 -12.95 -11.85 10.31
C ILE A 256 -14.31 -11.15 10.37
N THR A 257 -14.54 -10.37 11.42
CA THR A 257 -15.77 -9.59 11.59
C THR A 257 -15.68 -8.25 10.84
N LEU A 258 -16.77 -7.51 10.76
CA LEU A 258 -16.75 -6.13 10.26
C LEU A 258 -15.82 -5.24 11.11
N ASP A 259 -15.80 -5.44 12.44
CA ASP A 259 -14.93 -4.67 13.34
C ASP A 259 -13.44 -4.94 13.09
N ASP A 260 -13.10 -6.17 12.69
CA ASP A 260 -11.75 -6.53 12.28
C ASP A 260 -11.40 -5.93 10.93
N PHE A 261 -12.32 -5.96 9.98
CA PHE A 261 -12.15 -5.29 8.70
C PHE A 261 -11.89 -3.79 8.90
N MET A 262 -12.70 -3.10 9.72
CA MET A 262 -12.51 -1.68 10.02
C MET A 262 -11.18 -1.40 10.72
N TRP A 263 -10.72 -2.32 11.56
CA TRP A 263 -9.37 -2.26 12.12
C TRP A 263 -8.30 -2.38 11.04
N THR A 264 -8.39 -3.35 10.12
CA THR A 264 -7.44 -3.46 9.02
C THR A 264 -7.44 -2.23 8.10
N ALA A 265 -8.60 -1.63 7.84
CA ALA A 265 -8.70 -0.35 7.13
C ALA A 265 -7.97 0.78 7.87
N SER A 266 -8.11 0.84 9.20
CA SER A 266 -7.41 1.84 10.03
C SER A 266 -5.88 1.65 9.99
N LEU A 267 -5.41 0.40 9.92
CA LEU A 267 -3.99 0.08 9.77
C LEU A 267 -3.46 0.53 8.41
N ALA A 268 -4.24 0.35 7.33
CA ALA A 268 -3.87 0.82 6.01
C ALA A 268 -3.74 2.34 5.98
N PHE A 269 -4.74 3.05 6.52
CA PHE A 269 -4.69 4.51 6.67
C PHE A 269 -3.46 4.96 7.49
N ARG A 270 -3.20 4.31 8.63
CA ARG A 270 -2.02 4.59 9.47
C ARG A 270 -0.73 4.39 8.70
N PHE A 271 -0.60 3.31 7.92
CA PHE A 271 0.59 3.04 7.12
C PHE A 271 0.83 4.18 6.11
N PHE A 272 -0.12 4.47 5.22
CA PHE A 272 0.05 5.47 4.17
C PHE A 272 0.33 6.87 4.74
N THR A 273 -0.35 7.24 5.83
CA THR A 273 -0.14 8.55 6.47
C THR A 273 1.19 8.65 7.19
N SER A 274 1.63 7.60 7.89
CA SER A 274 2.86 7.63 8.70
C SER A 274 4.09 7.88 7.84
N TYR A 275 4.26 7.13 6.74
CA TYR A 275 5.45 7.26 5.92
C TYR A 275 5.38 8.48 4.98
N SER A 276 4.19 8.83 4.47
CA SER A 276 4.02 10.07 3.70
C SER A 276 4.40 11.27 4.57
N LYS A 277 3.92 11.32 5.81
CA LYS A 277 4.28 12.38 6.76
C LYS A 277 5.77 12.38 7.05
N TYR A 278 6.38 11.21 7.29
CA TYR A 278 7.81 11.10 7.51
C TYR A 278 8.60 11.69 6.33
N LEU A 279 8.29 11.29 5.09
CA LEU A 279 8.98 11.80 3.90
C LEU A 279 8.81 13.30 3.71
N LEU A 280 7.57 13.80 3.82
CA LEU A 280 7.25 15.21 3.59
C LEU A 280 7.87 16.15 4.64
N THR A 281 8.19 15.63 5.85
CA THR A 281 8.76 16.43 6.95
C THR A 281 10.27 16.29 7.10
N THR A 282 10.86 15.18 6.66
CA THR A 282 12.31 14.91 6.81
C THR A 282 13.12 15.17 5.55
N ARG A 283 12.48 15.33 4.40
CA ARG A 283 13.15 15.55 3.12
C ARG A 283 12.85 16.93 2.57
N ASP A 284 13.79 17.44 1.77
CA ASP A 284 13.57 18.62 0.97
C ASP A 284 12.96 18.25 -0.38
N TRP A 285 11.91 18.96 -0.76
CA TRP A 285 11.14 18.71 -1.98
C TRP A 285 10.55 20.02 -2.52
N ASP A 286 10.44 20.09 -3.85
CA ASP A 286 9.72 21.15 -4.57
C ASP A 286 8.31 20.68 -4.96
N PHE A 287 8.18 19.40 -5.34
CA PHE A 287 6.92 18.77 -5.69
C PHE A 287 6.81 17.42 -5.00
N ALA A 288 5.64 17.14 -4.44
CA ALA A 288 5.33 15.81 -3.92
C ALA A 288 3.94 15.36 -4.36
N VAL A 289 3.79 14.05 -4.56
CA VAL A 289 2.49 13.43 -4.81
C VAL A 289 2.33 12.21 -3.90
N THR A 290 1.13 12.05 -3.36
CA THR A 290 0.76 10.86 -2.60
C THR A 290 -0.63 10.39 -3.00
N TYR A 291 -0.80 9.07 -3.00
CA TYR A 291 -2.03 8.37 -3.34
C TYR A 291 -2.50 7.60 -2.11
N PHE A 292 -3.75 7.85 -1.70
CA PHE A 292 -4.41 7.21 -0.58
C PHE A 292 -5.59 6.36 -1.10
N PRO A 293 -5.52 5.02 -1.01
CA PRO A 293 -6.67 4.17 -1.28
C PRO A 293 -7.67 4.29 -0.12
N VAL A 294 -8.79 4.99 -0.32
CA VAL A 294 -9.83 5.14 0.72
C VAL A 294 -11.00 4.18 0.49
N VAL A 295 -11.33 3.88 -0.77
CA VAL A 295 -12.34 2.88 -1.11
C VAL A 295 -11.65 1.53 -1.30
N ASP A 296 -12.00 0.58 -0.43
CA ASP A 296 -11.55 -0.80 -0.59
C ASP A 296 -12.38 -1.55 -1.65
N ASN A 297 -11.85 -2.67 -2.13
CA ASN A 297 -12.54 -3.58 -3.03
C ASN A 297 -13.58 -4.40 -2.22
N VAL A 298 -14.66 -3.76 -1.77
CA VAL A 298 -15.76 -4.47 -1.09
C VAL A 298 -16.60 -5.25 -2.10
#